data_AF-A0A9P7V9U9-F1
#
_entry.id   AF-A0A9P7V9U9-F1
#
_cell.length_a   1.000
_cell.length_b   1.000
_cell.length_c   1.000
_cell.angle_alpha   90.00
_cell.angle_beta   90.00
_cell.angle_gamma   90.00
#
_symmetry.space_group_name_H-M   'P 1'
#
loop_
_entity.id
_entity.type
_entity.pdbx_description
1 polymer ?
#
loop_
_entity_poly.entity_id
_entity_poly.type
_entity_poly.pdbx_seq_one_letter_code
_entity_poly.pdbx_strand_id
1 'polypeptide(L)'
;MNEETTRDVSVIRTAAELINKELKIQKYLDTDLKFLTIDHDQLIEEDDDDASSSLAVFDNDKNTINIIYSLLKSVERGRRQRRLMAKELQLKDQVIDRLKAKVESLNHQLSSTETKLNEQSNFNQVELKSKIKTLNQENKFQKAEITKLRTHSKNQSQMHEVELKRSAIQINNLKTQLIDKRNLSSTLTYGIPLTTTTTLGGRSTANDEINSNIVLNNNANIPSDEQEHEYEHESQFNNNIDIKQILTEEYGEIVDNLTNLIQSMTTENYRFIKFISLLNDYTSDLNHSLTGIRGKNHSQIRLPKPTKILDLEVFYNIKQDEVDSYYSKEEPFDLAVKQLTNNVYHQYHILSKILQDINGQNDRLHLSRENANLKTELDKITKYWQDSLKTLQNWKKYDTERT
;
A
#
# COMPACT_ATOMS: atom_id res chain seq x y z
N MET A 1 -76.83 -56.70 -10.49
CA MET A 1 -76.42 -55.52 -9.71
C MET A 1 -76.14 -55.98 -8.31
N ASN A 2 -75.11 -55.39 -7.69
CA ASN A 2 -74.56 -55.62 -6.36
C ASN A 2 -73.25 -56.40 -6.40
N GLU A 3 -72.24 -55.72 -6.95
CA GLU A 3 -70.85 -55.87 -6.49
C GLU A 3 -70.86 -55.49 -5.01
N GLU A 4 -71.01 -56.46 -4.13
CA GLU A 4 -70.56 -56.34 -2.75
C GLU A 4 -69.05 -56.14 -2.81
N THR A 5 -68.63 -54.88 -2.71
CA THR A 5 -67.29 -54.53 -2.26
C THR A 5 -67.10 -55.20 -0.90
N THR A 6 -66.55 -56.41 -0.89
CA THR A 6 -66.06 -57.08 0.31
C THR A 6 -65.04 -56.15 0.93
N ARG A 7 -65.46 -55.47 1.99
CA ARG A 7 -64.69 -54.41 2.65
C ARG A 7 -63.54 -55.07 3.38
N ASP A 8 -62.32 -54.67 3.05
CA ASP A 8 -61.11 -55.18 3.65
C ASP A 8 -60.91 -54.57 5.05
N VAL A 9 -61.71 -55.02 6.02
CA VAL A 9 -61.58 -54.68 7.46
C VAL A 9 -60.17 -55.01 7.98
N SER A 10 -59.49 -55.96 7.32
CA SER A 10 -58.08 -56.30 7.50
C SER A 10 -57.15 -55.07 7.42
N VAL A 11 -57.42 -54.14 6.49
CA VAL A 11 -56.58 -52.94 6.27
C VAL A 11 -56.72 -51.95 7.42
N ILE A 12 -57.94 -51.73 7.92
CA ILE A 12 -58.17 -50.86 9.08
C ILE A 12 -57.53 -51.51 10.32
N ARG A 13 -57.62 -52.84 10.48
CA ARG A 13 -57.01 -53.56 11.61
C ARG A 13 -55.49 -53.40 11.63
N THR A 14 -54.83 -53.65 10.51
CA THR A 14 -53.38 -53.49 10.41
C THR A 14 -52.94 -52.03 10.59
N ALA A 15 -53.70 -51.07 10.07
CA ALA A 15 -53.39 -49.65 10.24
C ALA A 15 -53.60 -49.18 11.69
N ALA A 16 -54.66 -49.64 12.36
CA ALA A 16 -54.93 -49.37 13.76
C ALA A 16 -53.84 -49.95 14.68
N GLU A 17 -53.42 -51.19 14.44
CA GLU A 17 -52.31 -51.83 15.16
C GLU A 17 -50.99 -51.06 14.99
N LEU A 18 -50.67 -50.62 13.76
CA LEU A 18 -49.48 -49.85 13.47
C LEU A 18 -49.48 -48.51 14.23
N ILE A 19 -50.59 -47.77 14.16
CA ILE A 19 -50.74 -46.47 14.84
C ILE A 19 -50.66 -46.65 16.36
N ASN A 20 -51.37 -47.62 16.93
CA ASN A 20 -51.36 -47.87 18.37
C ASN A 20 -49.96 -48.25 18.85
N LYS A 21 -49.23 -49.07 18.09
CA LYS A 21 -47.83 -49.39 18.37
C LYS A 21 -46.93 -48.16 18.32
N GLU A 22 -47.05 -47.32 17.29
CA GLU A 22 -46.26 -46.09 17.18
C GLU A 22 -46.58 -45.08 18.29
N LEU A 23 -47.86 -44.89 18.62
CA LEU A 23 -48.30 -44.00 19.70
C LEU A 23 -47.80 -44.47 21.07
N LYS A 24 -47.83 -45.78 21.34
CA LYS A 24 -47.28 -46.37 22.59
C LYS A 24 -45.76 -46.25 22.66
N ILE A 25 -45.04 -46.55 21.57
CA ILE A 25 -43.57 -46.39 21.52
C ILE A 25 -43.17 -44.94 21.80
N GLN A 26 -43.94 -43.99 21.27
CA GLN A 26 -43.72 -42.56 21.49
C GLN A 26 -44.31 -42.04 22.82
N LYS A 27 -44.95 -42.92 23.60
CA LYS A 27 -45.57 -42.64 24.90
C LYS A 27 -46.63 -41.53 24.86
N TYR A 28 -47.39 -41.45 23.77
CA TYR A 28 -48.51 -40.51 23.66
C TYR A 28 -49.79 -41.03 24.32
N LEU A 29 -49.96 -42.36 24.36
CA LEU A 29 -51.10 -43.03 24.98
C LEU A 29 -50.64 -44.27 25.72
N ASP A 30 -51.27 -44.56 26.86
CA ASP A 30 -51.05 -45.77 27.64
C ASP A 30 -51.98 -46.93 27.21
N THR A 31 -53.14 -46.59 26.62
CA THR A 31 -54.15 -47.53 26.13
C THR A 31 -54.28 -47.49 24.62
N ASP A 32 -54.71 -48.61 24.01
CA ASP A 32 -54.96 -48.67 22.58
C ASP A 32 -56.19 -47.85 22.19
N LEU A 33 -56.11 -47.13 21.07
CA LEU A 33 -57.26 -46.52 20.41
C LEU A 33 -58.11 -47.64 19.84
N LYS A 34 -59.40 -47.63 20.21
CA LYS A 34 -60.39 -48.56 19.71
C LYS A 34 -61.16 -47.93 18.57
N PHE A 35 -61.48 -48.71 17.54
CA PHE A 35 -62.19 -48.24 16.35
C PHE A 35 -63.50 -49.01 16.19
N LEU A 36 -64.57 -48.33 15.79
CA LEU A 36 -65.91 -48.92 15.77
C LEU A 36 -66.03 -50.07 14.76
N THR A 37 -65.24 -50.04 13.69
CA THR A 37 -65.17 -51.11 12.68
C THR A 37 -64.49 -52.39 13.18
N ILE A 38 -63.66 -52.33 14.24
CA ILE A 38 -62.84 -53.47 14.71
C ILE A 38 -63.23 -53.91 16.12
N ASP A 39 -63.50 -52.96 17.00
CA ASP A 39 -63.74 -53.16 18.44
C ASP A 39 -65.21 -52.93 18.81
N HIS A 40 -66.13 -53.19 17.87
CA HIS A 40 -67.57 -52.97 18.04
C HIS A 40 -68.10 -53.59 19.33
N ASP A 41 -67.81 -54.88 19.55
CA ASP A 41 -68.21 -55.67 20.72
C ASP A 41 -67.70 -55.10 22.06
N GLN A 42 -66.68 -54.25 22.03
CA GLN A 42 -66.10 -53.62 23.22
C GLN A 42 -66.55 -52.17 23.43
N LEU A 43 -67.24 -51.59 22.44
CA LEU A 43 -67.62 -50.17 22.40
C LEU A 43 -69.13 -49.96 22.50
N ILE A 44 -69.94 -50.92 22.04
CA ILE A 44 -71.41 -50.87 22.09
C ILE A 44 -71.92 -52.15 22.76
N GLU A 45 -72.78 -52.02 23.77
CA GLU A 45 -73.35 -53.13 24.56
C GLU A 45 -74.69 -53.65 24.01
N GLU A 46 -75.29 -52.94 23.04
CA GLU A 46 -76.55 -53.30 22.37
C GLU A 46 -76.29 -53.90 20.98
N ASP A 47 -76.85 -55.07 20.68
CA ASP A 47 -76.74 -55.77 19.39
C ASP A 47 -77.48 -55.00 18.26
N ASP A 48 -76.88 -53.91 17.77
CA ASP A 48 -77.32 -53.19 16.57
C ASP A 48 -76.36 -53.51 15.40
N ASP A 49 -76.55 -54.70 14.81
CA ASP A 49 -75.70 -55.28 13.75
C ASP A 49 -75.54 -54.38 12.50
N ASP A 50 -76.44 -53.41 12.30
CA ASP A 50 -76.42 -52.49 11.15
C ASP A 50 -75.44 -51.32 11.33
N ALA A 51 -75.03 -50.99 12.57
CA ALA A 51 -74.17 -49.84 12.85
C ALA A 51 -72.69 -50.10 12.51
N SER A 52 -72.18 -51.30 12.77
CA SER A 52 -70.79 -51.71 12.47
C SER A 52 -70.54 -51.90 10.97
N SER A 53 -71.60 -52.23 10.22
CA SER A 53 -71.56 -52.53 8.78
C SER A 53 -71.91 -51.33 7.89
N SER A 54 -72.01 -50.12 8.44
CA SER A 54 -72.27 -48.92 7.65
C SER A 54 -71.00 -48.40 6.95
N LEU A 55 -71.11 -48.10 5.64
CA LEU A 55 -69.99 -47.57 4.84
C LEU A 55 -69.42 -46.27 5.42
N ALA A 56 -70.30 -45.46 6.02
CA ALA A 56 -69.92 -44.20 6.65
C ALA A 56 -69.01 -44.40 7.87
N VAL A 57 -69.18 -45.50 8.62
CA VAL A 57 -68.36 -45.83 9.79
C VAL A 57 -66.97 -46.29 9.37
N PHE A 58 -66.89 -47.17 8.37
CA PHE A 58 -65.63 -47.63 7.79
C PHE A 58 -64.80 -46.46 7.23
N ASP A 59 -65.42 -45.56 6.47
CA ASP A 59 -64.75 -44.40 5.92
C ASP A 59 -64.34 -43.38 7.00
N ASN A 60 -65.12 -43.25 8.08
CA ASN A 60 -64.77 -42.41 9.22
C ASN A 60 -63.55 -42.97 9.97
N ASP A 61 -63.53 -44.26 10.29
CA ASP A 61 -62.38 -44.89 10.96
C ASP A 61 -61.12 -44.81 10.09
N LYS A 62 -61.24 -45.05 8.79
CA LYS A 62 -60.14 -44.88 7.83
C LYS A 62 -59.63 -43.45 7.78
N ASN A 63 -60.52 -42.45 7.74
CA ASN A 63 -60.14 -41.04 7.75
C ASN A 63 -59.46 -40.64 9.08
N THR A 64 -59.99 -41.13 10.20
CA THR A 64 -59.43 -40.88 11.54
C THR A 64 -58.03 -41.46 11.67
N ILE A 65 -57.82 -42.70 11.24
CA ILE A 65 -56.50 -43.36 11.17
C ILE A 65 -55.55 -42.55 10.27
N ASN A 66 -55.98 -42.12 9.09
CA ASN A 66 -55.16 -41.33 8.17
C ASN A 66 -54.76 -39.96 8.75
N ILE A 67 -55.68 -39.31 9.47
CA ILE A 67 -55.40 -38.04 10.16
C ILE A 67 -54.35 -38.26 11.25
N ILE A 68 -54.55 -39.28 12.11
CA ILE A 68 -53.62 -39.59 13.20
C ILE A 68 -52.23 -39.93 12.64
N TYR A 69 -52.16 -40.76 11.61
CA TYR A 69 -50.90 -41.11 10.96
C TYR A 69 -50.21 -39.88 10.33
N SER A 70 -50.97 -39.02 9.67
CA SER A 70 -50.44 -37.79 9.08
C SER A 70 -49.90 -36.83 10.14
N LEU A 71 -50.59 -36.70 11.28
CA LEU A 71 -50.14 -35.91 12.41
C LEU A 71 -48.86 -36.48 13.02
N LEU A 72 -48.79 -37.80 13.24
CA LEU A 72 -47.60 -38.46 13.77
C LEU A 72 -46.39 -38.20 12.86
N LYS A 73 -46.55 -38.39 11.55
CA LYS A 73 -45.51 -38.14 10.56
C LYS A 73 -45.07 -36.67 10.54
N SER A 74 -46.01 -35.73 10.71
CA SER A 74 -45.70 -34.30 10.82
C SER A 74 -44.88 -33.99 12.08
N VAL A 75 -45.25 -34.57 13.23
CA VAL A 75 -44.52 -34.40 14.50
C VAL A 75 -43.12 -34.98 14.41
N GLU A 76 -42.96 -36.17 13.81
CA GLU A 76 -41.65 -36.78 13.57
C GLU A 76 -40.78 -35.94 12.66
N ARG A 77 -41.34 -35.41 11.56
CA ARG A 77 -40.64 -34.48 10.67
C ARG A 77 -40.18 -33.25 11.45
N GLY A 78 -41.04 -32.66 12.28
CA GLY A 78 -40.69 -31.52 13.13
C GLY A 78 -39.62 -31.84 14.16
N ARG A 79 -39.63 -33.04 14.78
CA ARG A 79 -38.58 -33.50 15.69
C ARG A 79 -37.24 -33.69 14.96
N ARG A 80 -37.26 -34.29 13.77
CA ARG A 80 -36.06 -34.47 12.93
C ARG A 80 -35.48 -33.12 12.53
N GLN A 81 -36.31 -32.17 12.10
CA GLN A 81 -35.88 -30.83 11.75
C GLN A 81 -35.27 -30.09 12.94
N ARG A 82 -35.90 -30.15 14.13
CA ARG A 82 -35.33 -29.58 15.37
C ARG A 82 -33.97 -30.17 15.72
N ARG A 83 -33.78 -31.49 15.58
CA ARG A 83 -32.48 -32.14 15.81
C ARG A 83 -31.42 -31.67 14.82
N LEU A 84 -31.78 -31.47 13.54
CA LEU A 84 -30.86 -30.95 12.53
C LEU A 84 -30.48 -29.50 12.83
N MET A 85 -31.47 -28.65 13.14
CA MET A 85 -31.22 -27.25 13.52
C MET A 85 -30.35 -27.14 14.77
N ALA A 86 -30.59 -27.96 15.80
CA ALA A 86 -29.75 -27.96 17.00
C ALA A 86 -28.30 -28.37 16.71
N LYS A 87 -28.07 -29.34 15.81
CA LYS A 87 -26.72 -29.71 15.37
C LYS A 87 -26.05 -28.59 14.57
N GLU A 88 -26.79 -27.94 13.68
CA GLU A 88 -26.27 -26.81 12.91
C GLU A 88 -25.90 -25.64 13.82
N LEU A 89 -26.75 -25.33 14.80
CA LEU A 89 -26.48 -24.29 15.79
C LEU A 89 -25.22 -24.61 16.59
N GLN A 90 -25.08 -25.85 17.08
CA GLN A 90 -23.88 -26.29 17.78
C GLN A 90 -22.61 -26.17 16.92
N LEU A 91 -22.68 -26.47 15.62
CA LEU A 91 -21.55 -26.27 14.71
C LEU A 91 -21.22 -24.79 14.52
N LYS A 92 -22.23 -23.92 14.41
CA LYS A 92 -22.04 -22.47 14.33
C LYS A 92 -21.41 -21.91 15.61
N ASP A 93 -21.85 -22.36 16.78
CA ASP A 93 -21.26 -21.97 18.07
C ASP A 93 -19.77 -22.36 18.15
N GLN A 94 -19.41 -23.57 17.72
CA GLN A 94 -18.00 -23.99 17.65
C GLN A 94 -17.17 -23.12 16.70
N VAL A 95 -17.75 -22.66 15.59
CA VAL A 95 -17.08 -21.73 14.67
C VAL A 95 -16.90 -20.36 15.32
N ILE A 96 -17.92 -19.86 16.02
CA ILE A 96 -17.85 -18.60 16.77
C ILE A 96 -16.74 -18.65 17.80
N ASP A 97 -16.62 -19.75 18.58
CA ASP A 97 -15.57 -19.89 19.59
C ASP A 97 -14.17 -19.92 18.97
N ARG A 98 -13.99 -20.61 17.85
CA ARG A 98 -12.72 -20.59 17.09
C ARG A 98 -12.38 -19.19 16.57
N LEU A 99 -13.37 -18.46 16.08
CA LEU A 99 -13.18 -17.09 15.60
C LEU A 99 -12.83 -16.14 16.75
N LYS A 100 -13.49 -16.25 17.90
CA LYS A 100 -13.15 -15.48 19.11
C LYS A 100 -11.71 -15.71 19.54
N ALA A 101 -11.29 -16.97 19.65
CA ALA A 101 -9.90 -17.31 19.99
C ALA A 101 -8.88 -16.74 18.97
N LYS A 102 -9.24 -16.75 17.67
CA LYS A 102 -8.40 -16.15 16.63
C LYS A 102 -8.32 -14.62 16.77
N VAL A 103 -9.43 -13.95 17.07
CA VAL A 103 -9.46 -12.50 17.32
C VAL A 103 -8.62 -12.13 18.53
N GLU A 104 -8.72 -12.88 19.64
CA GLU A 104 -7.88 -12.66 20.82
C GLU A 104 -6.39 -12.84 20.51
N SER A 105 -6.04 -13.89 19.76
CA SER A 105 -4.67 -14.12 19.32
C SER A 105 -4.13 -12.99 18.44
N LEU A 106 -4.93 -12.51 17.48
CA LEU A 106 -4.56 -11.40 16.61
C LEU A 106 -4.42 -10.09 17.40
N ASN A 107 -5.29 -9.82 18.37
CA ASN A 107 -5.18 -8.66 19.24
C ASN A 107 -3.90 -8.69 20.08
N HIS A 108 -3.52 -9.86 20.61
CA HIS A 108 -2.24 -10.01 21.31
C HIS A 108 -1.03 -9.80 20.39
N GLN A 109 -1.08 -10.30 19.15
CA GLN A 109 -0.02 -10.06 18.17
C GLN A 109 0.08 -8.57 17.81
N LEU A 110 -1.06 -7.91 17.56
CA LEU A 110 -1.13 -6.49 17.24
C LEU A 110 -0.53 -5.65 18.36
N SER A 111 -0.97 -5.89 19.61
CA SER A 111 -0.42 -5.21 20.79
C SER A 111 1.09 -5.41 20.93
N SER A 112 1.60 -6.64 20.69
CA SER A 112 3.05 -6.90 20.72
C SER A 112 3.82 -6.19 19.59
N THR A 113 3.22 -6.03 18.41
CA THR A 113 3.84 -5.29 17.32
C THR A 113 3.84 -3.78 17.57
N GLU A 114 2.77 -3.25 18.16
CA GLU A 114 2.67 -1.84 18.53
C GLU A 114 3.68 -1.45 19.60
N THR A 115 3.89 -2.30 20.62
CA THR A 115 4.90 -2.04 21.65
C THR A 115 6.31 -2.02 21.07
N LYS A 116 6.66 -3.00 20.23
CA LYS A 116 7.96 -3.03 19.52
C LYS A 116 8.16 -1.82 18.61
N LEU A 117 7.11 -1.42 17.88
CA LEU A 117 7.17 -0.25 17.00
C LEU A 117 7.40 1.03 17.82
N ASN A 118 6.70 1.18 18.94
CA ASN A 118 6.88 2.32 19.84
C ASN A 118 8.28 2.35 20.46
N GLU A 119 8.81 1.21 20.90
CA GLU A 119 10.18 1.10 21.41
C GLU A 119 11.21 1.51 20.35
N GLN A 120 11.09 0.97 19.13
CA GLN A 120 12.00 1.27 18.03
C GLN A 120 11.90 2.73 17.57
N SER A 121 10.69 3.29 17.49
CA SER A 121 10.44 4.69 17.14
C SER A 121 11.08 5.62 18.17
N ASN A 122 10.86 5.36 19.46
CA ASN A 122 11.44 6.15 20.55
C ASN A 122 12.96 6.07 20.56
N PHE A 123 13.53 4.86 20.40
CA PHE A 123 14.97 4.67 20.33
C PHE A 123 15.59 5.43 19.15
N ASN A 124 15.04 5.24 17.95
CA ASN A 124 15.52 5.92 16.74
C ASN A 124 15.41 7.44 16.88
N GLN A 125 14.32 7.96 17.46
CA GLN A 125 14.15 9.40 17.62
C GLN A 125 15.17 9.99 18.59
N VAL A 126 15.50 9.29 19.68
CA VAL A 126 16.52 9.71 20.65
C VAL A 126 17.91 9.69 20.00
N GLU A 127 18.24 8.62 19.27
CA GLU A 127 19.51 8.50 18.56
C GLU A 127 19.67 9.58 17.49
N LEU A 128 18.64 9.81 16.67
CA LEU A 128 18.65 10.85 15.64
C LEU A 128 18.80 12.25 16.26
N LYS A 129 18.08 12.56 17.34
CA LYS A 129 18.20 13.84 18.06
C LYS A 129 19.61 14.04 18.60
N SER A 130 20.22 13.00 19.15
CA SER A 130 21.62 13.02 19.60
C SER A 130 22.58 13.28 18.44
N LYS A 131 22.40 12.60 17.31
CA LYS A 131 23.23 12.79 16.11
C LYS A 131 23.08 14.19 15.50
N ILE A 132 21.87 14.72 15.46
CA ILE A 132 21.60 16.10 15.01
C ILE A 132 22.32 17.10 15.93
N LYS A 133 22.30 16.87 17.25
CA LYS A 133 22.99 17.75 18.21
C LYS A 133 24.50 17.75 18.00
N THR A 134 25.11 16.58 17.80
CA THR A 134 26.56 16.46 17.55
C THR A 134 26.96 17.11 16.23
N LEU A 135 26.23 16.84 15.15
CA LEU A 135 26.47 17.47 13.84
C LEU A 135 26.32 19.00 13.90
N ASN A 136 25.34 19.52 14.64
CA ASN A 136 25.19 20.96 14.83
C ASN A 136 26.34 21.59 15.61
N GLN A 137 26.89 20.88 16.61
CA GLN A 137 28.08 21.35 17.34
C GLN A 137 29.31 21.36 16.42
N GLU A 138 29.50 20.32 15.62
CA GLU A 138 30.60 20.22 14.67
C GLU A 138 30.51 21.30 13.59
N ASN A 139 29.33 21.54 13.03
CA ASN A 139 29.11 22.57 12.03
C ASN A 139 29.38 23.99 12.61
N LYS A 140 28.99 24.24 13.87
CA LYS A 140 29.36 25.48 14.57
C LYS A 140 30.87 25.63 14.72
N PHE A 141 31.58 24.56 15.06
CA PHE A 141 33.03 24.57 15.18
C PHE A 141 33.72 24.84 13.84
N GLN A 142 33.34 24.10 12.79
CA GLN A 142 33.86 24.27 11.44
C GLN A 142 33.59 25.69 10.90
N LYS A 143 32.41 26.26 11.16
CA LYS A 143 32.10 27.65 10.78
C LYS A 143 33.02 28.66 11.48
N ALA A 144 33.33 28.45 12.75
CA ALA A 144 34.27 29.30 13.48
C ALA A 144 35.69 29.17 12.92
N GLU A 145 36.12 27.95 12.55
CA GLU A 145 37.43 27.68 11.94
C GLU A 145 37.57 28.33 10.55
N ILE A 146 36.57 28.17 9.68
CA ILE A 146 36.53 28.83 8.36
C ILE A 146 36.62 30.35 8.51
N THR A 147 35.95 30.91 9.52
CA THR A 147 36.01 32.35 9.79
C THR A 147 37.43 32.79 10.18
N LYS A 148 38.11 32.01 11.03
CA LYS A 148 39.53 32.24 11.39
C LYS A 148 40.48 32.10 10.20
N LEU A 149 40.27 31.10 9.34
CA LEU A 149 41.08 30.92 8.14
C LEU A 149 40.89 32.07 7.14
N ARG A 150 39.65 32.56 6.97
CA ARG A 150 39.37 33.74 6.14
C ARG A 150 40.07 34.99 6.67
N THR A 151 40.05 35.24 7.98
CA THR A 151 40.75 36.39 8.55
C THR A 151 42.27 36.25 8.41
N HIS A 152 42.81 35.06 8.62
CA HIS A 152 44.23 34.79 8.42
C HIS A 152 44.67 34.99 6.97
N SER A 153 43.94 34.45 5.99
CA SER A 153 44.21 34.63 4.57
C SER A 153 44.14 36.11 4.15
N LYS A 154 43.14 36.85 4.66
CA LYS A 154 43.04 38.29 4.43
C LYS A 154 44.25 39.04 4.97
N ASN A 155 44.68 38.73 6.20
CA ASN A 155 45.86 39.36 6.81
C ASN A 155 47.14 39.05 6.02
N GLN A 156 47.31 37.80 5.58
CA GLN A 156 48.46 37.39 4.77
C GLN A 156 48.49 38.12 3.41
N SER A 157 47.34 38.23 2.75
CA SER A 157 47.21 39.01 1.51
C SER A 157 47.61 40.48 1.72
N GLN A 158 47.19 41.09 2.83
CA GLN A 158 47.55 42.47 3.16
C GLN A 158 49.05 42.62 3.45
N MET A 159 49.65 41.67 4.18
CA MET A 159 51.10 41.68 4.43
C MET A 159 51.91 41.60 3.12
N HIS A 160 51.53 40.70 2.20
CA HIS A 160 52.17 40.61 0.89
C HIS A 160 51.96 41.87 0.04
N GLU A 161 50.78 42.50 0.10
CA GLU A 161 50.54 43.76 -0.61
C GLU A 161 51.46 44.88 -0.11
N VAL A 162 51.66 44.97 1.22
CA VAL A 162 52.59 45.93 1.83
C VAL A 162 54.03 45.63 1.42
N GLU A 163 54.43 44.36 1.40
CA GLU A 163 55.77 43.93 1.00
C GLU A 163 56.06 44.21 -0.49
N LEU A 164 55.08 44.00 -1.36
CA LEU A 164 55.15 44.37 -2.78
C LEU A 164 55.32 45.88 -2.95
N LYS A 165 54.52 46.69 -2.22
CA LYS A 165 54.67 48.15 -2.23
C LYS A 165 56.04 48.59 -1.74
N ARG A 166 56.55 47.99 -0.67
CA ARG A 166 57.90 48.26 -0.14
C ARG A 166 58.99 47.92 -1.15
N SER A 167 58.90 46.77 -1.80
CA SER A 167 59.83 46.33 -2.84
C SER A 167 59.78 47.25 -4.06
N ALA A 168 58.58 47.68 -4.48
CA ALA A 168 58.42 48.65 -5.57
C ALA A 168 59.06 50.00 -5.25
N ILE A 169 58.91 50.51 -4.02
CA ILE A 169 59.59 51.73 -3.55
C ILE A 169 61.11 51.54 -3.60
N GLN A 170 61.62 50.39 -3.16
CA GLN A 170 63.06 50.10 -3.17
C GLN A 170 63.62 50.02 -4.60
N ILE A 171 62.89 49.37 -5.53
CA ILE A 171 63.23 49.35 -6.96
C ILE A 171 63.25 50.78 -7.52
N ASN A 172 62.25 51.60 -7.20
CA ASN A 172 62.21 52.99 -7.64
C ASN A 172 63.38 53.81 -7.08
N ASN A 173 63.73 53.65 -5.79
CA ASN A 173 64.89 54.31 -5.20
C ASN A 173 66.20 53.89 -5.88
N LEU A 174 66.39 52.59 -6.13
CA LEU A 174 67.57 52.08 -6.86
C LEU A 174 67.61 52.62 -8.29
N LYS A 175 66.47 52.70 -8.97
CA LYS A 175 66.36 53.29 -10.31
C LYS A 175 66.74 54.76 -10.30
N THR A 176 66.24 55.54 -9.35
CA THR A 176 66.60 56.96 -9.17
C THR A 176 68.10 57.11 -8.92
N GLN A 177 68.68 56.32 -8.00
CA GLN A 177 70.12 56.33 -7.78
C GLN A 177 70.94 55.99 -9.03
N LEU A 178 70.44 55.08 -9.88
CA LEU A 178 71.10 54.69 -11.12
C LEU A 178 71.02 55.80 -12.17
N ILE A 179 69.89 56.50 -12.25
CA ILE A 179 69.72 57.71 -13.08
C ILE A 179 70.64 58.83 -12.57
N ASP A 180 70.68 59.08 -11.27
CA ASP A 180 71.53 60.11 -10.66
C ASP A 180 73.02 59.83 -10.88
N LYS A 181 73.45 58.56 -10.77
CA LYS A 181 74.82 58.15 -11.12
C LYS A 181 75.11 58.24 -12.61
N ARG A 182 74.11 58.02 -13.46
CA ARG A 182 74.22 58.19 -14.92
C ARG A 182 74.25 59.67 -15.34
N ASN A 183 73.72 60.56 -14.51
CA ASN A 183 73.76 62.01 -14.69
C ASN A 183 75.12 62.66 -14.34
N LEU A 184 76.21 61.88 -14.24
CA LEU A 184 77.59 62.39 -14.23
C LEU A 184 78.18 62.64 -15.64
N SER A 185 77.38 62.56 -16.71
CA SER A 185 77.80 63.01 -18.04
C SER A 185 76.63 63.62 -18.81
N SER A 186 76.87 64.82 -19.34
CA SER A 186 76.00 65.67 -20.17
C SER A 186 74.95 66.53 -19.46
N THR A 187 75.39 67.76 -19.21
CA THR A 187 74.60 68.99 -19.14
C THR A 187 73.71 69.13 -20.38
N LEU A 188 72.38 69.15 -20.21
CA LEU A 188 71.51 69.94 -21.08
C LEU A 188 70.29 70.44 -20.29
N THR A 189 70.28 71.75 -20.10
CA THR A 189 69.29 72.53 -19.37
C THR A 189 68.19 72.99 -20.34
N TYR A 190 66.96 72.55 -20.13
CA TYR A 190 65.69 73.23 -20.41
C TYR A 190 64.65 72.47 -19.54
N GLY A 191 63.81 73.02 -18.67
CA GLY A 191 63.37 74.40 -18.45
C GLY A 191 61.86 74.41 -18.13
N ILE A 192 61.46 73.98 -16.91
CA ILE A 192 60.33 74.51 -16.07
C ILE A 192 58.85 74.17 -16.50
N PRO A 193 57.83 73.98 -15.61
CA PRO A 193 57.69 73.19 -14.36
C PRO A 193 56.29 72.47 -14.18
N LEU A 194 56.08 71.91 -12.98
CA LEU A 194 54.88 71.29 -12.37
C LEU A 194 53.52 72.02 -12.48
N THR A 195 52.43 71.24 -12.54
CA THR A 195 51.27 71.28 -11.61
C THR A 195 50.80 69.82 -11.41
N THR A 196 50.93 69.18 -10.23
CA THR A 196 50.08 69.22 -9.02
C THR A 196 48.57 69.37 -9.25
N THR A 197 47.86 68.24 -9.33
CA THR A 197 46.54 68.12 -8.70
C THR A 197 46.49 66.88 -7.84
N THR A 198 46.78 67.15 -6.58
CA THR A 198 46.39 66.41 -5.39
C THR A 198 44.87 66.47 -5.27
N THR A 199 44.19 65.33 -5.24
CA THR A 199 42.95 65.17 -4.45
C THR A 199 43.12 63.93 -3.59
N LEU A 200 43.73 64.16 -2.43
CA LEU A 200 43.70 63.28 -1.27
C LEU A 200 42.80 63.98 -0.24
N GLY A 201 41.70 63.34 0.09
CA GLY A 201 40.77 63.68 1.15
C GLY A 201 39.63 62.65 1.07
N GLY A 202 39.45 61.69 1.97
CA GLY A 202 39.89 61.59 3.35
C GLY A 202 38.71 61.81 4.28
N ARG A 203 38.20 60.69 4.83
CA ARG A 203 37.42 60.53 6.08
C ARG A 203 35.93 60.91 6.14
N SER A 204 35.11 59.86 6.17
CA SER A 204 34.34 59.39 7.34
C SER A 204 33.74 60.42 8.30
N THR A 205 32.40 60.52 8.27
CA THR A 205 31.48 60.63 9.41
C THR A 205 30.16 60.00 8.94
N ALA A 206 29.79 58.83 9.47
CA ALA A 206 28.92 58.67 10.64
C ALA A 206 27.46 59.02 10.34
N ASN A 207 26.62 57.98 10.48
CA ASN A 207 25.18 58.01 10.72
C ASN A 207 24.34 58.65 9.62
N ASP A 208 23.65 57.79 8.86
CA ASP A 208 22.19 57.90 8.78
C ASP A 208 21.59 56.51 8.51
N GLU A 209 21.01 55.99 9.58
CA GLU A 209 19.66 55.41 9.61
C GLU A 209 19.38 54.21 8.69
N ILE A 210 19.56 53.05 9.32
CA ILE A 210 18.67 51.89 9.22
C ILE A 210 17.22 52.41 9.20
N ASN A 211 16.58 52.41 8.04
CA ASN A 211 15.13 52.55 7.97
C ASN A 211 14.50 51.15 7.96
N SER A 212 14.33 50.65 9.18
CA SER A 212 13.43 49.56 9.52
C SER A 212 11.99 50.04 9.38
N ASN A 213 11.43 50.01 8.17
CA ASN A 213 9.98 50.04 8.02
C ASN A 213 9.43 48.64 8.27
N ILE A 214 9.23 48.41 9.58
CA ILE A 214 8.24 47.51 10.15
C ILE A 214 6.87 47.93 9.58
N VAL A 215 6.34 47.16 8.63
CA VAL A 215 4.89 47.16 8.37
C VAL A 215 4.29 46.14 9.32
N LEU A 216 3.85 46.67 10.47
CA LEU A 216 2.93 45.99 11.36
C LEU A 216 1.56 45.87 10.69
N ASN A 217 0.97 44.70 10.88
CA ASN A 217 -0.46 44.45 10.94
C ASN A 217 -1.23 44.48 9.61
N ASN A 218 -1.29 43.31 8.96
CA ASN A 218 -2.39 42.99 8.04
C ASN A 218 -3.10 41.75 8.58
N ASN A 219 -4.00 41.97 9.53
CA ASN A 219 -5.05 41.01 9.88
C ASN A 219 -6.00 40.94 8.68
N ALA A 220 -6.05 39.79 8.02
CA ALA A 220 -7.18 39.48 7.16
C ALA A 220 -8.41 39.24 8.06
N ASN A 221 -9.32 40.20 8.08
CA ASN A 221 -10.68 40.00 8.55
C ASN A 221 -11.34 38.91 7.69
N ILE A 222 -11.59 37.74 8.28
CA ILE A 222 -12.64 36.84 7.83
C ILE A 222 -13.88 37.23 8.66
N PRO A 223 -15.00 37.63 8.05
CA PRO A 223 -16.26 37.77 8.77
C PRO A 223 -16.73 36.37 9.21
N SER A 224 -16.76 36.14 10.52
CA SER A 224 -17.67 35.18 11.14
C SER A 224 -19.01 35.89 11.32
N ASP A 225 -19.98 35.58 10.48
CA ASP A 225 -21.40 35.58 10.86
C ASP A 225 -21.70 34.09 11.14
N GLU A 226 -21.69 33.62 12.39
CA GLU A 226 -22.82 33.68 13.33
C GLU A 226 -24.16 33.30 12.68
N GLN A 227 -24.69 32.13 13.06
CA GLN A 227 -25.96 32.10 13.81
C GLN A 227 -26.27 30.69 14.31
N GLU A 228 -25.98 30.50 15.60
CA GLU A 228 -26.74 29.62 16.48
C GLU A 228 -28.20 30.10 16.46
N HIS A 229 -29.10 29.28 15.95
CA HIS A 229 -30.54 29.44 16.18
C HIS A 229 -31.01 28.31 17.09
N GLU A 230 -30.86 28.58 18.38
CA GLU A 230 -31.72 28.02 19.42
C GLU A 230 -32.98 28.90 19.45
N TYR A 231 -34.13 28.36 19.03
CA TYR A 231 -35.43 28.82 19.47
C TYR A 231 -36.41 27.64 19.53
N GLU A 232 -36.75 27.31 20.77
CA GLU A 232 -37.99 26.66 21.16
C GLU A 232 -39.19 27.33 20.48
N HIS A 233 -40.10 26.53 19.92
CA HIS A 233 -41.51 26.90 19.92
C HIS A 233 -42.36 25.67 20.22
N GLU A 234 -43.00 25.77 21.38
CA GLU A 234 -44.01 24.90 21.93
C GLU A 234 -45.23 24.71 21.00
N SER A 235 -45.85 23.54 21.19
CA SER A 235 -47.30 23.33 21.27
C SER A 235 -48.18 23.31 20.02
N GLN A 236 -48.66 22.08 19.77
CA GLN A 236 -50.05 21.72 19.47
C GLN A 236 -50.54 21.89 18.03
N PHE A 237 -50.54 20.78 17.28
CA PHE A 237 -51.80 20.24 16.75
C PHE A 237 -51.80 18.71 16.79
N ASN A 238 -52.86 18.20 17.40
CA ASN A 238 -53.20 16.81 17.63
C ASN A 238 -53.64 16.17 16.30
N ASN A 239 -53.19 14.93 16.01
CA ASN A 239 -53.99 13.80 15.48
C ASN A 239 -53.08 12.76 14.81
N ASN A 240 -52.84 11.63 15.50
CA ASN A 240 -52.54 10.30 14.96
C ASN A 240 -51.83 10.25 13.58
N ILE A 241 -50.57 10.72 13.51
CA ILE A 241 -49.67 10.18 12.49
C ILE A 241 -49.14 8.89 13.07
N ASP A 242 -49.57 7.79 12.46
CA ASP A 242 -49.25 6.42 12.84
C ASP A 242 -47.73 6.30 12.95
N ILE A 243 -47.21 6.23 14.19
CA ILE A 243 -45.77 6.16 14.48
C ILE A 243 -45.13 4.98 13.75
N LYS A 244 -45.91 3.95 13.41
CA LYS A 244 -45.50 2.84 12.56
C LYS A 244 -45.17 3.25 11.13
N GLN A 245 -45.88 4.23 10.57
CA GLN A 245 -45.71 4.70 9.21
C GLN A 245 -44.44 5.55 9.06
N ILE A 246 -44.16 6.44 10.03
CA ILE A 246 -42.90 7.18 10.13
C ILE A 246 -41.73 6.21 10.38
N LEU A 247 -41.88 5.22 11.27
CA LEU A 247 -40.84 4.20 11.45
C LEU A 247 -40.59 3.42 10.16
N THR A 248 -41.63 3.06 9.39
CA THR A 248 -41.44 2.34 8.12
C THR A 248 -40.83 3.20 7.02
N GLU A 249 -41.08 4.52 7.02
CA GLU A 249 -40.44 5.46 6.09
C GLU A 249 -38.97 5.70 6.47
N GLU A 250 -38.66 5.90 7.75
CA GLU A 250 -37.27 6.01 8.23
C GLU A 250 -36.50 4.70 8.04
N TYR A 251 -37.11 3.55 8.31
CA TYR A 251 -36.50 2.24 7.99
C TYR A 251 -36.35 2.05 6.48
N GLY A 252 -37.30 2.54 5.67
CA GLY A 252 -37.23 2.54 4.22
C GLY A 252 -36.05 3.37 3.72
N GLU A 253 -35.89 4.59 4.22
CA GLU A 253 -34.76 5.47 3.93
C GLU A 253 -33.43 4.87 4.40
N ILE A 254 -33.39 4.21 5.57
CA ILE A 254 -32.20 3.50 6.05
C ILE A 254 -31.86 2.33 5.12
N VAL A 255 -32.84 1.56 4.68
CA VAL A 255 -32.65 0.44 3.75
C VAL A 255 -32.20 0.93 2.38
N ASP A 256 -32.77 2.03 1.87
CA ASP A 256 -32.37 2.65 0.61
C ASP A 256 -30.95 3.23 0.70
N ASN A 257 -30.61 3.89 1.82
CA ASN A 257 -29.25 4.37 2.08
C ASN A 257 -28.24 3.23 2.21
N LEU A 258 -28.59 2.13 2.88
CA LEU A 258 -27.77 0.92 2.95
C LEU A 258 -27.63 0.26 1.59
N THR A 259 -28.69 0.22 0.79
CA THR A 259 -28.67 -0.36 -0.56
C THR A 259 -27.78 0.48 -1.48
N ASN A 260 -27.91 1.81 -1.41
CA ASN A 260 -27.05 2.75 -2.12
C ASN A 260 -25.59 2.63 -1.67
N LEU A 261 -25.34 2.46 -0.37
CA LEU A 261 -24.00 2.22 0.17
C LEU A 261 -23.43 0.89 -0.33
N ILE A 262 -24.21 -0.20 -0.27
CA ILE A 262 -23.82 -1.51 -0.77
C ILE A 262 -23.52 -1.43 -2.26
N GLN A 263 -24.36 -0.76 -3.05
CA GLN A 263 -24.17 -0.60 -4.49
C GLN A 263 -22.94 0.27 -4.79
N SER A 264 -22.69 1.32 -4.02
CA SER A 264 -21.48 2.14 -4.10
C SER A 264 -20.23 1.32 -3.78
N MET A 265 -20.23 0.57 -2.66
CA MET A 265 -19.11 -0.30 -2.27
C MET A 265 -18.87 -1.42 -3.29
N THR A 266 -19.94 -1.99 -3.85
CA THR A 266 -19.89 -3.01 -4.90
C THR A 266 -19.21 -2.46 -6.15
N THR A 267 -19.61 -1.26 -6.57
CA THR A 267 -19.01 -0.56 -7.73
C THR A 267 -17.54 -0.22 -7.48
N GLU A 268 -17.21 0.21 -6.26
CA GLU A 268 -15.85 0.54 -5.87
C GLU A 268 -14.94 -0.69 -5.81
N ASN A 269 -15.43 -1.81 -5.26
CA ASN A 269 -14.69 -3.09 -5.27
C ASN A 269 -14.42 -3.59 -6.69
N TYR A 270 -15.40 -3.47 -7.60
CA TYR A 270 -15.19 -3.79 -9.01
C TYR A 270 -14.12 -2.88 -9.65
N ARG A 271 -14.13 -1.58 -9.35
CA ARG A 271 -13.07 -0.64 -9.78
C ARG A 271 -11.68 -1.09 -9.32
N PHE A 272 -11.55 -1.46 -8.04
CA PHE A 272 -10.27 -1.92 -7.49
C PHE A 272 -9.77 -3.19 -8.19
N ILE A 273 -10.64 -4.16 -8.44
CA ILE A 273 -10.23 -5.40 -9.09
C ILE A 273 -9.86 -5.16 -10.54
N LYS A 274 -10.65 -4.36 -11.26
CA LYS A 274 -10.34 -3.99 -12.65
C LYS A 274 -9.01 -3.24 -12.74
N PHE A 275 -8.73 -2.37 -11.78
CA PHE A 275 -7.45 -1.68 -11.67
C PHE A 275 -6.29 -2.66 -11.45
N ILE A 276 -6.44 -3.62 -10.54
CA ILE A 276 -5.41 -4.64 -10.28
C ILE A 276 -5.17 -5.49 -11.53
N SER A 277 -6.22 -5.88 -12.25
CA SER A 277 -6.09 -6.61 -13.52
C SER A 277 -5.31 -5.82 -14.56
N LEU A 278 -5.64 -4.55 -14.79
CA LEU A 278 -4.90 -3.70 -15.75
C LEU A 278 -3.45 -3.47 -15.33
N LEU A 279 -3.20 -3.35 -14.02
CA LEU A 279 -1.85 -3.21 -13.48
C LEU A 279 -1.05 -4.52 -13.62
N ASN A 280 -1.72 -5.66 -13.49
CA ASN A 280 -1.13 -6.97 -13.71
C ASN A 280 -0.76 -7.16 -15.21
N ASP A 281 -1.62 -6.75 -16.12
CA ASP A 281 -1.35 -6.77 -17.56
C ASP A 281 -0.17 -5.87 -17.91
N TYR A 282 -0.14 -4.64 -17.36
CA TYR A 282 0.98 -3.73 -17.53
C TYR A 282 2.31 -4.31 -17.02
N THR A 283 2.32 -4.90 -15.82
CA THR A 283 3.53 -5.49 -15.23
C THR A 283 3.98 -6.73 -16.00
N SER A 284 3.06 -7.52 -16.53
CA SER A 284 3.35 -8.65 -17.42
C SER A 284 4.00 -8.19 -18.73
N ASP A 285 3.43 -7.18 -19.40
CA ASP A 285 3.98 -6.59 -20.63
C ASP A 285 5.36 -5.96 -20.41
N LEU A 286 5.54 -5.32 -19.26
CA LEU A 286 6.81 -4.75 -18.85
C LEU A 286 7.86 -5.85 -18.64
N ASN A 287 7.50 -6.94 -17.96
CA ASN A 287 8.37 -8.09 -17.77
C ASN A 287 8.77 -8.76 -19.10
N HIS A 288 7.82 -8.90 -20.02
CA HIS A 288 8.10 -9.42 -21.37
C HIS A 288 9.06 -8.50 -22.14
N SER A 289 8.87 -7.19 -22.01
CA SER A 289 9.75 -6.20 -22.62
C SER A 289 11.16 -6.18 -21.99
N LEU A 290 11.26 -6.41 -20.68
CA LEU A 290 12.53 -6.43 -19.93
C LEU A 290 13.33 -7.73 -20.12
N THR A 291 12.66 -8.89 -20.26
CA THR A 291 13.33 -10.18 -20.52
C THR A 291 14.01 -10.22 -21.89
N GLY A 292 13.50 -9.48 -22.88
CA GLY A 292 14.08 -9.36 -24.22
C GLY A 292 15.32 -8.46 -24.35
N ILE A 293 15.78 -7.83 -23.26
CA ILE A 293 16.91 -6.88 -23.25
C ILE A 293 18.27 -7.58 -23.43
N ARG A 294 18.33 -8.89 -23.17
CA ARG A 294 19.56 -9.69 -23.31
C ARG A 294 19.91 -9.86 -24.79
N GLY A 295 20.89 -9.10 -25.29
CA GLY A 295 21.50 -9.29 -26.61
C GLY A 295 20.91 -8.47 -27.77
N LYS A 296 20.02 -7.50 -27.51
CA LYS A 296 19.51 -6.57 -28.54
C LYS A 296 20.01 -5.15 -28.30
N ASN A 297 20.25 -4.41 -29.39
CA ASN A 297 20.63 -2.99 -29.33
C ASN A 297 19.60 -2.21 -28.50
N HIS A 298 20.08 -1.45 -27.51
CA HIS A 298 19.24 -0.68 -26.57
C HIS A 298 18.26 0.29 -27.25
N SER A 299 18.50 0.64 -28.51
CA SER A 299 17.65 1.51 -29.34
C SER A 299 16.35 0.86 -29.86
N GLN A 300 16.13 -0.44 -29.66
CA GLN A 300 14.90 -1.14 -30.08
C GLN A 300 13.96 -1.53 -28.92
N ILE A 301 14.33 -1.24 -27.67
CA ILE A 301 13.52 -1.57 -26.50
C ILE A 301 12.39 -0.54 -26.39
N ARG A 302 11.16 -0.93 -26.76
CA ARG A 302 9.96 -0.11 -26.55
C ARG A 302 9.31 -0.52 -25.24
N LEU A 303 9.50 0.29 -24.20
CA LEU A 303 8.79 0.10 -22.94
C LEU A 303 7.30 0.44 -23.12
N PRO A 304 6.38 -0.34 -22.55
CA PRO A 304 4.97 -0.01 -22.54
C PRO A 304 4.75 1.32 -21.81
N LYS A 305 3.97 2.22 -22.40
CA LYS A 305 3.62 3.49 -21.75
C LYS A 305 2.49 3.23 -20.75
N PRO A 306 2.63 3.65 -19.47
CA PRO A 306 1.58 3.48 -18.46
C PRO A 306 0.22 4.03 -18.91
N THR A 307 0.22 5.17 -19.60
CA THR A 307 -0.97 5.88 -20.10
C THR A 307 -1.72 5.19 -21.23
N LYS A 308 -1.18 4.13 -21.84
CA LYS A 308 -1.88 3.36 -22.88
C LYS A 308 -2.66 2.16 -22.34
N ILE A 309 -2.34 1.73 -21.12
CA ILE A 309 -2.90 0.50 -20.50
C ILE A 309 -3.74 0.88 -19.28
N LEU A 310 -3.33 1.91 -18.53
CA LEU A 310 -4.13 2.50 -17.45
C LEU A 310 -4.95 3.66 -18.02
N ASP A 311 -6.03 3.33 -18.70
CA ASP A 311 -7.04 4.31 -19.11
C ASP A 311 -7.97 4.60 -17.92
N LEU A 312 -7.90 5.83 -17.41
CA LEU A 312 -8.69 6.24 -16.26
C LEU A 312 -10.17 6.48 -16.62
N GLU A 313 -10.49 6.69 -17.90
CA GLU A 313 -11.87 6.93 -18.36
C GLU A 313 -12.74 5.67 -18.22
N VAL A 314 -12.13 4.49 -18.29
CA VAL A 314 -12.79 3.19 -18.08
C VAL A 314 -13.36 3.05 -16.66
N PHE A 315 -12.82 3.76 -15.67
CA PHE A 315 -13.33 3.71 -14.28
C PHE A 315 -14.54 4.61 -14.02
N TYR A 316 -14.74 5.64 -14.86
CA TYR A 316 -15.84 6.59 -14.71
C TYR A 316 -17.14 6.09 -15.36
N ASN A 317 -17.05 5.26 -16.41
CA ASN A 317 -18.21 4.78 -17.19
C ASN A 317 -18.50 3.28 -16.98
N ILE A 318 -18.64 2.84 -15.74
CA ILE A 318 -18.95 1.44 -15.41
C ILE A 318 -20.46 1.21 -15.55
N LYS A 319 -20.84 0.29 -16.44
CA LYS A 319 -22.23 -0.14 -16.59
C LYS A 319 -22.56 -1.15 -15.49
N GLN A 320 -23.73 -1.00 -14.85
CA GLN A 320 -24.17 -1.89 -13.77
C GLN A 320 -24.20 -3.37 -14.20
N ASP A 321 -24.54 -3.64 -15.46
CA ASP A 321 -24.56 -5.00 -16.05
C ASP A 321 -23.18 -5.70 -16.01
N GLU A 322 -22.07 -4.96 -16.05
CA GLU A 322 -20.72 -5.52 -15.96
C GLU A 322 -20.34 -5.88 -14.52
N VAL A 323 -20.84 -5.11 -13.55
CA VAL A 323 -20.66 -5.37 -12.11
C VAL A 323 -21.41 -6.63 -11.71
N ASP A 324 -22.62 -6.83 -12.21
CA ASP A 324 -23.43 -8.01 -11.93
C ASP A 324 -22.87 -9.28 -12.62
N SER A 325 -22.30 -9.14 -13.83
CA SER A 325 -21.55 -10.23 -14.47
C SER A 325 -20.26 -10.60 -13.72
N TYR A 326 -19.70 -9.70 -12.91
CA TYR A 326 -18.48 -9.94 -12.15
C TYR A 326 -18.75 -10.82 -10.92
N TYR A 327 -19.83 -10.58 -10.18
CA TYR A 327 -20.20 -11.42 -9.03
C TYR A 327 -20.62 -12.84 -9.42
N SER A 328 -21.13 -13.03 -10.64
CA SER A 328 -21.41 -14.37 -11.18
C SER A 328 -20.17 -15.11 -11.69
N LYS A 329 -19.08 -14.39 -11.96
CA LYS A 329 -17.76 -14.92 -12.31
C LYS A 329 -16.82 -14.70 -11.14
N GLU A 330 -16.95 -15.53 -10.11
CA GLU A 330 -16.12 -15.50 -8.90
C GLU A 330 -14.61 -15.56 -9.24
N GLU A 331 -13.97 -14.43 -9.53
CA GLU A 331 -12.53 -14.29 -9.36
C GLU A 331 -12.28 -13.71 -7.96
N PRO A 332 -11.79 -14.52 -7.02
CA PRO A 332 -11.45 -14.02 -5.70
C PRO A 332 -10.32 -13.01 -5.83
N PHE A 333 -10.46 -11.86 -5.18
CA PHE A 333 -9.48 -10.78 -5.09
C PHE A 333 -8.05 -11.29 -4.82
N ASP A 334 -7.93 -12.34 -4.00
CA ASP A 334 -6.68 -13.02 -3.68
C ASP A 334 -5.92 -13.55 -4.91
N LEU A 335 -6.62 -14.03 -5.93
CA LEU A 335 -5.99 -14.56 -7.15
C LEU A 335 -5.33 -13.45 -7.96
N ALA A 336 -6.02 -12.32 -8.13
CA ALA A 336 -5.52 -11.16 -8.86
C ALA A 336 -4.30 -10.54 -8.16
N VAL A 337 -4.35 -10.39 -6.84
CA VAL A 337 -3.23 -9.86 -6.03
C VAL A 337 -2.03 -10.81 -6.07
N LYS A 338 -2.26 -12.12 -6.03
CA LYS A 338 -1.18 -13.12 -6.09
C LYS A 338 -0.45 -13.10 -7.42
N GLN A 339 -1.17 -12.98 -8.53
CA GLN A 339 -0.57 -12.86 -9.86
C GLN A 339 0.27 -11.58 -9.98
N LEU A 340 -0.25 -10.45 -9.50
CA LEU A 340 0.48 -9.20 -9.47
C LEU A 340 1.77 -9.31 -8.65
N THR A 341 1.69 -9.88 -7.46
CA THR A 341 2.85 -10.07 -6.57
C THR A 341 3.94 -10.92 -7.25
N ASN A 342 3.54 -11.98 -7.96
CA ASN A 342 4.48 -12.81 -8.72
C ASN A 342 5.13 -12.05 -9.88
N ASN A 343 4.36 -11.23 -10.60
CA ASN A 343 4.88 -10.39 -11.68
C ASN A 343 5.86 -9.32 -11.17
N VAL A 344 5.58 -8.69 -10.03
CA VAL A 344 6.49 -7.74 -9.37
C VAL A 344 7.77 -8.44 -8.90
N TYR A 345 7.66 -9.66 -8.34
CA TYR A 345 8.83 -10.45 -7.95
C TYR A 345 9.70 -10.85 -9.15
N HIS A 346 9.06 -11.25 -10.25
CA HIS A 346 9.77 -11.56 -11.49
C HIS A 346 10.48 -10.32 -12.05
N GLN A 347 9.81 -9.17 -12.02
CA GLN A 347 10.39 -7.88 -12.41
C GLN A 347 11.64 -7.54 -11.60
N TYR A 348 11.57 -7.68 -10.28
CA TYR A 348 12.71 -7.47 -9.39
C TYR A 348 13.90 -8.35 -9.77
N HIS A 349 13.66 -9.64 -10.03
CA HIS A 349 14.71 -10.58 -10.46
C HIS A 349 15.34 -10.20 -11.80
N ILE A 350 14.52 -9.79 -12.78
CA ILE A 350 15.04 -9.36 -14.08
C ILE A 350 15.90 -8.11 -13.93
N LEU A 351 15.42 -7.10 -13.18
CA LEU A 351 16.16 -5.86 -12.95
C LEU A 351 17.45 -6.09 -12.17
N SER A 352 17.42 -6.95 -11.14
CA SER A 352 18.60 -7.35 -10.37
C SER A 352 19.67 -7.99 -11.27
N LYS A 353 19.26 -8.91 -12.16
CA LYS A 353 20.16 -9.52 -13.14
C LYS A 353 20.70 -8.51 -14.16
N ILE A 354 19.88 -7.59 -14.66
CA ILE A 354 20.33 -6.53 -15.58
C ILE A 354 21.36 -5.63 -14.88
N LEU A 355 21.13 -5.24 -13.62
CA LEU A 355 22.08 -4.46 -12.83
C LEU A 355 23.39 -5.21 -12.60
N GLN A 356 23.32 -6.51 -12.32
CA GLN A 356 24.50 -7.36 -12.16
C GLN A 356 25.29 -7.49 -13.47
N ASP A 357 24.61 -7.63 -14.62
CA ASP A 357 25.23 -7.68 -15.95
C ASP A 357 25.90 -6.33 -16.29
N ILE A 358 25.28 -5.18 -15.95
CA ILE A 358 25.87 -3.84 -16.14
C ILE A 358 27.13 -3.68 -15.28
N ASN A 359 27.08 -4.07 -14.01
CA ASN A 359 28.25 -4.00 -13.12
C ASN A 359 29.37 -4.94 -13.58
N GLY A 360 29.05 -6.17 -13.99
CA GLY A 360 30.03 -7.12 -14.51
C GLY A 360 30.64 -6.73 -15.87
N GLN A 361 29.91 -6.00 -16.72
CA GLN A 361 30.46 -5.44 -17.96
C GLN A 361 31.46 -4.30 -17.70
N ASN A 362 31.21 -3.45 -16.71
CA ASN A 362 32.14 -2.37 -16.34
C ASN A 362 33.48 -2.92 -15.86
N ASP A 363 33.48 -3.99 -15.05
CA ASP A 363 34.71 -4.63 -14.59
C ASP A 363 35.49 -5.27 -15.76
N ARG A 364 34.80 -5.92 -16.70
CA ARG A 364 35.43 -6.51 -17.90
C ARG A 364 36.02 -5.44 -18.83
N LEU A 365 35.34 -4.31 -19.01
CA LEU A 365 35.85 -3.19 -19.81
C LEU A 365 37.07 -2.53 -19.15
N HIS A 366 37.07 -2.39 -17.83
CA HIS A 366 38.23 -1.90 -17.08
C HIS A 366 39.44 -2.84 -17.21
N LEU A 367 39.24 -4.13 -16.98
CA LEU A 367 40.27 -5.18 -17.14
C LEU A 367 40.81 -5.28 -18.57
N SER A 368 39.97 -5.05 -19.58
CA SER A 368 40.39 -5.05 -20.98
C SER A 368 41.26 -3.82 -21.32
N ARG A 369 40.88 -2.64 -20.82
CA ARG A 369 41.64 -1.40 -21.01
C ARG A 369 42.98 -1.43 -20.29
N GLU A 370 43.00 -1.96 -19.06
CA GLU A 370 44.22 -2.15 -18.28
C GLU A 370 45.17 -3.16 -18.93
N ASN A 371 44.65 -4.28 -19.44
CA ASN A 371 45.47 -5.24 -20.21
C ASN A 371 46.03 -4.63 -21.51
N ALA A 372 45.26 -3.79 -22.21
CA ALA A 372 45.75 -3.10 -23.39
C ALA A 372 46.89 -2.13 -23.04
N ASN A 373 46.74 -1.37 -21.96
CA ASN A 373 47.78 -0.47 -21.45
C ASN A 373 49.04 -1.26 -21.05
N LEU A 374 48.90 -2.33 -20.28
CA LEU A 374 50.01 -3.19 -19.86
C LEU A 374 50.77 -3.80 -21.06
N LYS A 375 50.06 -4.21 -22.12
CA LYS A 375 50.72 -4.65 -23.36
C LYS A 375 51.54 -3.54 -24.01
N THR A 376 50.99 -2.32 -24.09
CA THR A 376 51.73 -1.19 -24.67
C THR A 376 52.94 -0.76 -23.83
N GLU A 377 52.86 -0.88 -22.50
CA GLU A 377 53.99 -0.62 -21.60
C GLU A 377 55.06 -1.69 -21.72
N LEU A 378 54.66 -2.97 -21.83
CA LEU A 378 55.58 -4.07 -22.06
C LEU A 378 56.33 -3.89 -23.39
N ASP A 379 55.64 -3.53 -24.47
CA ASP A 379 56.27 -3.24 -25.77
C ASP A 379 57.28 -2.09 -25.70
N LYS A 380 56.95 -1.01 -24.97
CA LYS A 380 57.88 0.11 -24.74
C LYS A 380 59.11 -0.33 -23.96
N ILE A 381 58.93 -1.07 -22.87
CA ILE A 381 60.01 -1.59 -22.04
C ILE A 381 60.91 -2.50 -22.87
N THR A 382 60.35 -3.44 -23.63
CA THR A 382 61.12 -4.32 -24.53
C THR A 382 61.93 -3.52 -25.55
N LYS A 383 61.36 -2.46 -26.13
CA LYS A 383 62.09 -1.58 -27.04
C LYS A 383 63.24 -0.85 -26.36
N TYR A 384 63.03 -0.30 -25.17
CA TYR A 384 64.08 0.36 -24.39
C TYR A 384 65.20 -0.61 -23.99
N TRP A 385 64.86 -1.86 -23.64
CA TRP A 385 65.84 -2.90 -23.36
C TRP A 385 66.67 -3.25 -24.61
N GLN A 386 66.04 -3.38 -25.78
CA GLN A 386 66.74 -3.64 -27.02
C GLN A 386 67.66 -2.47 -27.43
N ASP A 387 67.20 -1.24 -27.26
CA ASP A 387 68.01 -0.05 -27.53
C ASP A 387 69.18 0.07 -26.54
N SER A 388 68.97 -0.24 -25.26
CA SER A 388 70.04 -0.30 -24.25
C SER A 388 71.06 -1.41 -24.54
N LEU A 389 70.63 -2.55 -25.07
CA LEU A 389 71.53 -3.62 -25.51
C LEU A 389 72.37 -3.19 -26.71
N LYS A 390 71.76 -2.50 -27.69
CA LYS A 390 72.47 -1.96 -28.85
C LYS A 390 73.49 -0.89 -28.46
N THR A 391 73.13 0.03 -27.56
CA THR A 391 74.09 1.04 -27.09
C THR A 391 75.26 0.36 -26.37
N LEU A 392 75.01 -0.61 -25.50
CA LEU A 392 76.07 -1.36 -24.81
C LEU A 392 76.98 -2.12 -25.79
N GLN A 393 76.42 -2.73 -26.84
CA GLN A 393 77.20 -3.35 -27.92
C GLN A 393 78.04 -2.32 -28.69
N ASN A 394 77.49 -1.13 -28.96
CA ASN A 394 78.23 -0.06 -29.62
C ASN A 394 79.38 0.45 -28.75
N TRP A 395 79.15 0.65 -27.45
CA TRP A 395 80.19 0.99 -26.49
C TRP A 395 81.31 -0.05 -26.45
N LYS A 396 80.96 -1.34 -26.45
CA LYS A 396 81.94 -2.44 -26.50
C LYS A 396 82.78 -2.41 -27.78
N LYS A 397 82.17 -2.10 -28.94
CA LYS A 397 82.89 -1.96 -30.21
C LYS A 397 83.86 -0.78 -30.19
N TYR A 398 83.42 0.36 -29.66
CA TYR A 398 84.28 1.54 -29.50
C TYR A 398 85.49 1.27 -28.58
N ASP A 399 85.31 0.46 -27.53
CA ASP A 399 86.39 0.10 -26.62
C ASP A 399 87.42 -0.82 -27.29
N THR A 400 86.95 -1.75 -28.15
CA THR A 400 87.84 -2.63 -28.93
C THR A 400 88.54 -1.95 -30.12
N GLU A 401 88.00 -0.85 -30.65
CA GLU A 401 88.63 -0.08 -31.74
C GLU A 401 89.68 0.93 -31.23
N ARG A 402 89.77 1.12 -29.91
CA ARG A 402 90.70 2.08 -29.27
C ARG A 402 92.01 1.43 -28.77
N THR A 403 92.07 0.10 -28.80
CA THR A 403 93.28 -0.73 -28.61
C THR A 403 93.79 -1.21 -29.95
#